data_AF-A0A0F9R647-F1
#
_entry.id   AF-A0A0F9R647-F1
#
_cell.length_a   1.000
_cell.length_b   1.000
_cell.length_c   1.000
_cell.angle_alpha   90.00
_cell.angle_beta   90.00
_cell.angle_gamma   90.00
#
_symmetry.space_group_name_H-M   'P 1'
#
loop_
_entity.id
_entity.type
_entity.pdbx_description
1 polymer ?
#
loop_
_entity_poly.entity_id
_entity_poly.type
_entity_poly.pdbx_seq_one_letter_code
_entity_poly.pdbx_strand_id
1 'polypeptide(L)'
;MTTIGEHAQAYEPKRMKNIADLEVVSVSQEIKTEVRKDKDNADYEVAFINLPNEEGKIEEYRVPNSVAEQLKTMMAEKPEMTSFKVTKKGEGLNTTYQVVPLD
;
A
#
# COMPACT_ATOMS: atom_id res chain seq x y z
N MET A 1 18.76 17.23 24.79
CA MET A 1 17.97 16.15 25.40
C MET A 1 16.52 16.52 25.20
N THR A 2 15.86 15.87 24.25
CA THR A 2 14.45 16.15 23.93
C THR A 2 13.58 15.43 24.96
N THR A 3 12.66 16.15 25.58
CA THR A 3 11.77 15.56 26.58
C THR A 3 10.79 14.57 25.92
N ILE A 4 10.29 13.58 26.68
CA ILE A 4 9.27 12.64 26.18
C ILE A 4 8.04 13.38 25.61
N GLY A 5 7.71 14.55 26.18
CA GLY A 5 6.63 15.42 25.70
C GLY A 5 6.89 16.00 24.30
N GLU A 6 8.11 16.50 24.04
CA GLU A 6 8.50 17.01 22.73
C GLU A 6 8.57 15.89 21.66
N HIS A 7 9.02 14.69 22.04
CA HIS A 7 9.02 13.54 21.14
C HIS A 7 7.60 13.04 20.83
N ALA A 8 6.66 13.13 21.78
CA ALA A 8 5.27 12.76 21.57
C ALA A 8 4.51 13.77 20.68
N GLN A 9 4.84 15.06 20.77
CA GLN A 9 4.25 16.10 19.92
C GLN A 9 4.77 16.06 18.47
N ALA A 10 6.02 15.65 18.27
CA ALA A 10 6.60 15.45 16.94
C ALA A 10 6.29 14.06 16.33
N TYR A 11 5.60 13.19 17.08
CA TYR A 11 5.22 11.87 16.59
C TYR A 11 4.04 11.99 15.63
N GLU A 12 4.33 12.17 14.35
CA GLU A 12 3.34 11.92 13.30
C GLU A 12 3.31 10.40 13.05
N PRO A 13 2.20 9.71 13.35
CA PRO A 13 2.06 8.33 12.95
C PRO A 13 2.15 8.30 11.42
N LYS A 14 3.17 7.66 10.86
CA LYS A 14 3.27 7.37 9.43
C LYS A 14 2.07 6.50 9.03
N ARG A 15 0.95 7.15 8.72
CA ARG A 15 -0.27 6.52 8.24
C ARG A 15 -0.12 6.36 6.75
N MET A 16 0.25 5.15 6.34
CA MET A 16 0.12 4.76 4.94
C MET A 16 -1.36 4.60 4.63
N LYS A 17 -1.79 5.14 3.49
CA LYS A 17 -3.11 4.83 2.92
C LYS A 17 -3.10 3.41 2.37
N ASN A 18 -4.26 2.84 2.06
CA ASN A 18 -4.32 1.51 1.45
C ASN A 18 -4.40 1.65 -0.09
N ILE A 19 -3.72 0.79 -0.85
CA ILE A 19 -3.87 0.75 -2.30
C ILE A 19 -5.34 0.54 -2.75
N ALA A 20 -6.18 -0.04 -1.90
CA ALA A 20 -7.62 -0.18 -2.16
C ALA A 20 -8.41 1.13 -2.11
N ASP A 21 -7.83 2.21 -1.57
CA ASP A 21 -8.42 3.55 -1.60
C ASP A 21 -8.22 4.24 -2.96
N LEU A 22 -7.38 3.68 -3.84
CA LEU A 22 -7.14 4.21 -5.18
C LEU A 22 -8.18 3.68 -6.16
N GLU A 23 -8.74 4.60 -6.96
CA GLU A 23 -9.70 4.23 -8.01
C GLU A 23 -9.03 3.51 -9.18
N VAL A 24 -7.81 3.91 -9.53
CA VAL A 24 -7.02 3.32 -10.60
C VAL A 24 -5.54 3.35 -10.23
N VAL A 25 -4.84 2.26 -10.55
CA VAL A 25 -3.41 2.10 -10.35
C VAL A 25 -2.82 1.60 -11.66
N SER A 26 -1.73 2.21 -12.11
CA SER A 26 -1.02 1.74 -13.29
C SER A 26 -0.03 0.64 -12.92
N VAL A 27 0.10 -0.36 -13.79
CA VAL A 27 1.06 -1.47 -13.63
C VAL A 27 2.50 -0.98 -13.73
N SER A 28 2.72 0.15 -14.40
CA SER A 28 4.05 0.78 -14.52
C SER A 28 4.52 1.50 -13.25
N GLN A 29 3.74 1.51 -12.18
CA GLN A 29 4.10 2.17 -10.92
C GLN A 29 5.22 1.41 -10.20
N GLU A 30 6.21 2.15 -9.69
CA GLU A 30 7.30 1.57 -8.91
C GLU A 30 6.83 1.21 -7.50
N ILE A 31 6.90 -0.09 -7.17
CA ILE A 31 6.67 -0.59 -5.82
C ILE A 31 7.97 -0.52 -5.03
N LYS A 32 7.93 0.12 -3.87
CA LYS A 32 9.03 0.15 -2.91
C LYS A 32 8.74 -0.81 -1.78
N THR A 33 9.77 -1.55 -1.35
CA THR A 33 9.70 -2.42 -0.17
C THR A 33 10.58 -1.83 0.93
N GLU A 34 10.06 -1.82 2.15
CA GLU A 34 10.80 -1.39 3.34
C GLU A 34 10.59 -2.41 4.46
N VAL A 35 11.67 -2.82 5.11
CA VAL A 35 11.62 -3.67 6.29
C VAL A 35 11.33 -2.78 7.50
N ARG A 36 10.20 -3.03 8.16
CA ARG A 36 9.80 -2.34 9.38
C ARG A 36 9.75 -3.33 10.54
N LYS A 37 9.78 -2.81 11.76
CA LYS A 37 9.63 -3.62 12.97
C LYS A 37 8.21 -3.50 13.48
N ASP A 38 7.53 -4.63 13.63
CA ASP A 38 6.20 -4.67 14.21
C ASP A 38 6.27 -4.44 15.73
N LYS A 39 5.11 -4.38 16.40
CA LYS A 39 5.01 -4.19 17.86
C LYS A 39 5.78 -5.25 18.64
N ASP A 40 5.94 -6.44 18.07
CA ASP A 40 6.69 -7.57 18.63
C ASP A 40 8.20 -7.56 18.27
N ASN A 41 8.73 -6.47 17.70
CA ASN A 41 10.11 -6.36 17.22
C ASN A 41 10.48 -7.34 16.08
N ALA A 42 9.50 -8.02 15.50
CA ALA A 42 9.70 -8.84 14.31
C ALA A 42 9.86 -7.95 13.07
N ASP A 43 10.85 -8.26 12.25
CA ASP A 43 11.04 -7.63 10.95
C ASP A 43 9.92 -8.07 10.00
N TYR A 44 9.14 -7.13 9.48
CA TYR A 44 8.11 -7.35 8.49
C TYR A 44 8.36 -6.45 7.28
N GLU A 45 8.35 -7.05 6.09
CA GLU A 45 8.48 -6.32 4.85
C GLU A 45 7.13 -5.67 4.50
N VAL A 46 7.17 -4.38 4.17
CA VAL A 46 6.02 -3.62 3.71
C VAL A 46 6.29 -3.12 2.31
N ALA A 47 5.44 -3.53 1.37
CA ALA A 47 5.37 -2.94 0.05
C ALA A 47 4.46 -1.70 0.06
N PHE A 48 4.90 -0.62 -0.59
CA PHE A 48 4.11 0.60 -0.79
C PHE A 48 4.48 1.29 -2.11
N ILE A 49 3.55 2.09 -2.61
CA ILE A 49 3.74 2.94 -3.80
C ILE A 49 3.59 4.40 -3.41
N ASN A 50 4.31 5.27 -4.13
CA ASN A 50 4.28 6.71 -3.92
C ASN A 50 3.48 7.36 -5.04
N LEU A 51 2.33 7.96 -4.72
CA LEU A 51 1.49 8.63 -5.70
C LEU A 51 1.26 10.09 -5.32
N PRO A 52 1.32 11.03 -6.28
CA PRO A 52 0.96 12.42 -6.02
C PRO A 52 -0.56 12.50 -5.77
N ASN A 53 -0.95 13.23 -4.73
CA ASN A 53 -2.34 13.58 -4.48
C ASN A 53 -2.75 14.83 -5.29
N GLU A 54 -4.03 15.21 -5.19
CA GLU A 54 -4.58 16.40 -5.88
C GLU A 54 -3.88 17.71 -5.48
N GLU A 55 -3.24 17.76 -4.31
CA GLU A 55 -2.45 18.90 -3.82
C GLU A 55 -0.98 18.85 -4.26
N GLY A 56 -0.57 17.86 -5.06
CA GLY A 56 0.81 17.67 -5.50
C GLY A 56 1.77 17.10 -4.43
N LYS A 57 1.25 16.63 -3.30
CA LYS A 57 2.03 15.95 -2.26
C LYS A 57 2.13 14.45 -2.56
N ILE A 58 3.28 13.86 -2.27
CA ILE A 58 3.49 12.41 -2.41
C ILE A 58 2.84 11.70 -1.23
N GLU A 59 1.87 10.83 -1.52
CA GLU A 59 1.22 9.95 -0.56
C GLU A 59 1.69 8.51 -0.72
N GLU A 60 1.96 7.86 0.40
CA GLU A 60 2.38 6.46 0.45
C GLU A 60 1.15 5.56 0.59
N TYR A 61 0.94 4.68 -0.40
CA TYR A 61 -0.13 3.69 -0.40
C TYR A 61 0.45 2.29 -0.17
N ARG A 62 0.08 1.66 0.93
CA ARG A 62 0.48 0.30 1.27
C ARG A 62 -0.14 -0.70 0.31
N VAL A 63 0.69 -1.62 -0.17
CA VAL A 63 0.31 -2.77 -0.99
C VAL A 63 0.35 -4.04 -0.12
N PRO A 64 -0.81 -4.66 0.18
CA PRO A 64 -0.83 -5.95 0.86
C PRO A 64 -0.20 -7.06 0.02
N ASN A 65 0.46 -8.03 0.66
CA ASN A 65 1.07 -9.16 -0.06
C ASN A 65 0.08 -9.92 -0.94
N SER A 66 -1.17 -10.10 -0.48
CA SER A 66 -2.23 -10.75 -1.27
C SER A 66 -2.56 -10.02 -2.57
N VAL A 67 -2.36 -8.70 -2.63
CA VAL A 67 -2.53 -7.90 -3.86
C VAL A 67 -1.37 -8.17 -4.81
N ALA A 68 -0.14 -8.17 -4.31
CA ALA A 68 1.05 -8.45 -5.13
C ALA A 68 1.03 -9.86 -5.73
N GLU A 69 0.59 -10.86 -4.96
CA GLU A 69 0.42 -12.23 -5.46
C GLU A 69 -0.65 -12.31 -6.56
N GLN A 70 -1.80 -11.67 -6.36
CA GLN A 70 -2.85 -11.60 -7.39
C GLN A 70 -2.38 -10.86 -8.64
N LEU A 71 -1.64 -9.76 -8.47
CA LEU A 71 -1.11 -9.00 -9.60
C LEU A 71 -0.18 -9.84 -10.45
N LYS A 72 0.70 -10.63 -9.82
CA LYS A 72 1.61 -11.55 -10.51
C LYS A 72 0.85 -12.57 -11.37
N THR A 73 -0.19 -13.18 -10.82
CA THR A 73 -1.06 -14.12 -11.56
C THR A 73 -1.76 -13.40 -12.72
N MET A 74 -2.33 -12.22 -12.46
CA MET A 74 -3.03 -11.44 -13.49
C MET A 74 -2.12 -10.97 -14.61
N MET A 75 -0.87 -10.61 -14.34
CA MET A 75 0.10 -10.27 -15.39
C MET A 75 0.54 -11.48 -16.21
N ALA A 76 0.51 -12.69 -15.62
CA ALA A 76 0.75 -13.92 -16.36
C ALA A 76 -0.42 -14.28 -17.29
N GLU A 77 -1.66 -14.01 -16.87
CA GLU A 77 -2.87 -14.29 -17.66
C GLU A 77 -3.19 -13.18 -18.69
N LYS A 78 -2.94 -11.91 -18.32
CA LYS A 78 -3.18 -10.71 -19.12
C LYS A 78 -1.93 -9.82 -19.12
N PRO A 79 -0.92 -10.14 -19.95
CA PRO A 79 0.30 -9.34 -20.04
C PRO A 79 0.08 -7.93 -20.61
N GLU A 80 -1.08 -7.71 -21.24
CA GLU A 80 -1.48 -6.43 -21.86
C GLU A 80 -2.10 -5.45 -20.86
N MET A 81 -2.32 -5.87 -19.60
CA MET A 81 -2.93 -5.04 -18.56
C MET A 81 -2.04 -3.82 -18.25
N THR A 82 -2.60 -2.62 -18.41
CA THR A 82 -1.91 -1.35 -18.11
C THR A 82 -2.40 -0.72 -16.82
N SER A 83 -3.67 -0.96 -16.45
CA SER A 83 -4.32 -0.43 -15.24
C SER A 83 -5.13 -1.48 -14.49
N PHE A 84 -5.23 -1.30 -13.18
CA PHE A 84 -6.02 -2.13 -12.30
C PHE A 84 -6.56 -1.30 -11.13
N LYS A 85 -7.58 -1.83 -10.47
CA LYS A 85 -8.15 -1.32 -9.23
C LYS A 85 -8.07 -2.40 -8.18
N VAL A 86 -7.78 -2.01 -6.94
CA VAL A 86 -7.87 -2.93 -5.81
C VAL A 86 -9.18 -2.66 -5.07
N THR A 87 -9.96 -3.70 -4.85
CA THR A 87 -11.18 -3.61 -4.04
C THR A 87 -10.97 -4.33 -2.73
N LYS A 88 -11.29 -3.66 -1.63
CA LYS A 88 -11.30 -4.24 -0.29
C LYS A 88 -12.73 -4.70 0.02
N LYS A 89 -12.89 -5.97 0.41
CA LYS A 89 -14.15 -6.56 0.86
C LYS A 89 -13.98 -7.10 2.28
N GLY A 90 -14.93 -6.78 3.16
CA GLY A 90 -14.94 -7.26 4.55
C GLY A 90 -14.42 -6.24 5.57
N GLU A 91 -14.62 -6.58 6.84
CA GLU A 91 -14.31 -5.75 8.00
C GLU A 91 -13.49 -6.55 9.03
N GLY A 92 -12.56 -5.88 9.72
CA GLY A 92 -11.69 -6.51 10.70
C GLY A 92 -10.79 -7.60 10.12
N LEU A 93 -10.77 -8.78 10.76
CA LEU A 93 -9.95 -9.92 10.39
C LEU A 93 -10.36 -10.60 9.07
N ASN A 94 -11.58 -10.35 8.59
CA ASN A 94 -12.10 -10.91 7.34
C ASN A 94 -11.91 -9.97 6.14
N THR A 95 -10.92 -9.08 6.22
CA THR A 95 -10.59 -8.18 5.12
C THR A 95 -9.91 -8.95 3.98
N THR A 96 -10.56 -9.00 2.83
CA THR A 96 -10.02 -9.56 1.59
C THR A 96 -9.74 -8.44 0.59
N TYR A 97 -8.60 -8.49 -0.09
CA TYR A 97 -8.27 -7.59 -1.19
C TYR A 97 -8.41 -8.34 -2.51
N GLN A 98 -9.04 -7.74 -3.50
CA GLN A 98 -9.23 -8.31 -4.83
C GLN A 98 -8.72 -7.33 -5.89
N VAL A 99 -7.83 -7.80 -6.75
CA VAL A 99 -7.34 -7.04 -7.92
C VAL A 99 -8.34 -7.19 -9.06
N VAL A 100 -8.79 -6.07 -9.60
CA VAL A 100 -9.71 -5.98 -10.74
C VAL A 100 -9.00 -5.23 -11.86
N PRO A 101 -8.79 -5.82 -13.03
CA PRO A 101 -8.15 -5.15 -14.15
C PRO A 101 -9.12 -4.10 -14.72
N LEU A 102 -8.60 -2.92 -15.02
CA LEU A 102 -9.32 -1.87 -15.72
C LEU A 102 -8.65 -1.76 -17.09
N ASP A 103 -9.23 -2.44 -18.07
CA ASP A 103 -8.82 -2.35 -19.49
C ASP A 103 -9.06 -0.94 -20.03
#